data_AF-A0AAT9HHS2-F1
#
_entry.id   AF-A0AAT9HHS2-F1
#
_cell.length_a   1.000
_cell.length_b   1.000
_cell.length_c   1.000
_cell.angle_alpha   90.00
_cell.angle_beta   90.00
_cell.angle_gamma   90.00
#
_symmetry.space_group_name_H-M   'P 1'
#
loop_
_entity.id
_entity.type
_entity.pdbx_description
1 polymer ?
#
loop_
_entity_poly.entity_id
_entity_poly.type
_entity_poly.pdbx_seq_one_letter_code
_entity_poly.pdbx_strand_id
1 'polypeptide(L)'
;MAPPGAEQLRVADAYAELAARGYGYGPAFQSLKAAWRHGADVYVEVAPAPSEHADAARFGLHPALLDAASHVDLLDGSDDTVLPFVWSGITLHRTGATALRVHLRRLGGADVTRLHLADATGQPVATVEKLISRPAPRAFAVPAEDSVFRFTWPQGPTLTPDGRTLRSFAAVRDSAGAPVPPYVLLGVEPAEGTGSAGEVAREVAGEVLAALRTWLTEPRFTASTLVVATRGAVAVGEGDDPDVTQAPVWGLVRAAQAEHPGRFVLLDTDGTEATARVVAAAATTGESELALREGRSHVQRLATLRPGRGTALPWDADATVLITGGTGGLGALVARHLVTEHGVRHLVLAGRRGPAAPGATALRDELAALGAEVIVTACDVSDRAALAAVIAAVPAAHPLTGVVHAAGVVDDGLVTSLSADRVAAVLRPKTDAAWHLHELTRDLDLKAFVLFSSTTGYFDNGGQASYAAGNVFLDALALHRRAQGLPATALTWHLWAGDGMAAALGDAVVERQRRLGIPAMAPARAWPCSTRPSPPTRRCWPRSASTATRCGPPDRPLCWPTSWASRTPRARRTARRTARR
;
A
#
# COMPACT_ATOMS: atom_id res chain seq x y z
N MET A 1 -34.02 20.21 16.66
CA MET A 1 -34.91 19.85 17.79
C MET A 1 -35.55 18.53 17.43
N ALA A 2 -35.51 17.55 18.32
CA ALA A 2 -36.12 16.24 18.07
C ALA A 2 -37.62 16.41 17.77
N PRO A 3 -38.18 15.66 16.81
CA PRO A 3 -39.62 15.65 16.60
C PRO A 3 -40.36 15.26 17.89
N PRO A 4 -41.54 15.84 18.18
CA PRO A 4 -42.39 15.35 19.26
C PRO A 4 -42.65 13.84 19.08
N GLY A 5 -42.43 13.06 20.14
CA GLY A 5 -42.58 11.59 20.10
C GLY A 5 -41.35 10.82 19.63
N ALA A 6 -40.21 11.47 19.37
CA ALA A 6 -38.95 10.78 19.08
C ALA A 6 -38.29 10.20 20.34
N GLU A 7 -37.82 8.96 20.26
CA GLU A 7 -37.09 8.26 21.31
C GLU A 7 -35.63 8.71 21.32
N GLN A 8 -35.08 9.06 22.49
CA GLN A 8 -33.67 9.43 22.61
C GLN A 8 -32.77 8.20 22.62
N LEU A 9 -31.73 8.20 21.78
CA LEU A 9 -30.73 7.14 21.72
C LEU A 9 -29.59 7.41 22.71
N ARG A 10 -29.05 6.35 23.31
CA ARG A 10 -27.87 6.44 24.19
C ARG A 10 -26.61 6.69 23.35
N VAL A 11 -25.92 7.80 23.60
CA VAL A 11 -24.69 8.17 22.88
C VAL A 11 -23.45 8.37 23.78
N ALA A 12 -23.61 8.31 25.10
CA ALA A 12 -22.54 8.60 26.06
C ALA A 12 -21.33 7.66 25.92
N ASP A 13 -21.59 6.37 25.70
CA ASP A 13 -20.54 5.34 25.57
C ASP A 13 -20.29 4.94 24.11
N ALA A 14 -20.90 5.64 23.15
CA ALA A 14 -20.87 5.30 21.73
C ALA A 14 -19.44 5.04 21.22
N TYR A 15 -18.51 5.95 21.53
CA TYR A 15 -17.13 5.82 21.07
C TYR A 15 -16.33 4.75 21.82
N ALA A 16 -16.68 4.45 23.07
CA ALA A 16 -16.07 3.34 23.81
C ALA A 16 -16.54 1.99 23.25
N GLU A 17 -17.83 1.86 22.93
CA GLU A 17 -18.40 0.68 22.28
C GLU A 17 -17.82 0.48 20.87
N LEU A 18 -17.67 1.56 20.10
CA LEU A 18 -17.03 1.51 18.77
C LEU A 18 -15.57 1.10 18.86
N ALA A 19 -14.81 1.66 19.80
CA ALA A 19 -13.43 1.27 20.04
C ALA A 19 -13.32 -0.22 20.42
N ALA A 20 -14.22 -0.74 21.26
CA ALA A 20 -14.28 -2.16 21.62
C ALA A 20 -14.57 -3.08 20.43
N ARG A 21 -15.27 -2.57 19.40
CA ARG A 21 -15.52 -3.26 18.12
C ARG A 21 -14.37 -3.10 17.10
N GLY A 22 -13.31 -2.36 17.44
CA GLY A 22 -12.15 -2.10 16.57
C GLY A 22 -12.16 -0.75 15.85
N TYR A 23 -13.16 0.10 16.09
CA TYR A 23 -13.33 1.41 15.44
C TYR A 23 -12.94 2.55 16.38
N GLY A 24 -11.63 2.77 16.50
CA GLY A 24 -11.07 3.83 17.35
C GLY A 24 -11.07 5.19 16.65
N TYR A 25 -11.95 6.10 17.06
CA TYR A 25 -11.97 7.48 16.57
C TYR A 25 -11.08 8.38 17.43
N GLY A 26 -10.27 9.21 16.78
CA GLY A 26 -9.48 10.25 17.47
C GLY A 26 -10.38 11.35 18.06
N PRO A 27 -9.89 12.13 19.06
CA PRO A 27 -10.71 13.10 19.79
C PRO A 27 -11.48 14.10 18.91
N ALA A 28 -10.87 14.58 17.82
CA ALA A 28 -11.52 15.51 16.88
C ALA A 28 -12.76 14.91 16.20
N PHE A 29 -12.79 13.59 15.98
CA PHE A 29 -13.89 12.87 15.32
C PHE A 29 -14.95 12.35 16.29
N GLN A 30 -14.78 12.58 17.60
CA GLN A 30 -15.78 12.23 18.63
C GLN A 30 -16.83 13.34 18.80
N SER A 31 -17.48 13.72 17.69
CA SER A 31 -18.34 14.92 17.62
C SER A 31 -19.83 14.67 17.89
N LEU A 32 -20.23 13.43 18.18
CA LEU A 32 -21.63 13.06 18.45
C LEU A 32 -22.09 13.58 19.82
N LYS A 33 -23.18 14.37 19.86
CA LYS A 33 -23.72 14.95 21.10
C LYS A 33 -25.02 14.33 21.54
N ALA A 34 -25.94 14.13 20.60
CA ALA A 34 -27.25 13.56 20.88
C ALA A 34 -27.81 12.92 19.62
N ALA A 35 -28.68 11.92 19.80
CA ALA A 35 -29.41 11.31 18.71
C ALA A 35 -30.82 10.90 19.15
N TRP A 36 -31.75 10.91 18.20
CA TRP A 36 -33.15 10.55 18.40
C TRP A 36 -33.67 9.72 17.24
N ARG A 37 -34.60 8.81 17.52
CA ARG A 37 -35.27 7.96 16.55
C ARG A 37 -36.75 8.27 16.50
N HIS A 38 -37.30 8.41 15.30
CA HIS A 38 -38.73 8.57 15.09
C HIS A 38 -39.16 7.71 13.89
N GLY A 39 -39.70 6.51 14.18
CA GLY A 39 -39.97 5.51 13.16
C GLY A 39 -38.67 5.04 12.49
N ALA A 40 -38.57 5.22 11.16
CA ALA A 40 -37.39 4.87 10.36
C ALA A 40 -36.39 6.02 10.20
N ASP A 41 -36.70 7.19 10.75
CA ASP A 41 -35.87 8.38 10.65
C ASP A 41 -35.03 8.56 11.91
N VAL A 42 -33.79 9.01 11.72
CA VAL A 42 -32.85 9.30 12.81
C VAL A 42 -32.42 10.76 12.73
N TYR A 43 -32.37 11.41 13.88
CA TYR A 43 -31.95 12.79 14.03
C TYR A 43 -30.70 12.83 14.89
N VAL A 44 -29.69 13.59 14.48
CA VAL A 44 -28.40 13.63 15.16
C VAL A 44 -27.95 15.06 15.37
N GLU A 45 -27.40 15.36 16.53
CA GLU A 45 -26.67 16.59 16.81
C GLU A 45 -25.18 16.29 16.93
N VAL A 46 -24.40 16.99 16.10
CA VAL A 46 -22.93 16.88 16.06
C VAL A 46 -22.29 18.24 16.26
N ALA A 47 -21.28 18.29 17.13
CA ALA A 47 -20.47 19.47 17.38
C ALA A 47 -19.07 19.01 17.82
N PRO A 48 -17.99 19.49 17.19
CA PRO A 48 -16.65 19.15 17.60
C PRO A 48 -16.28 19.91 18.88
N ALA A 49 -15.15 19.57 19.48
CA ALA A 49 -14.62 20.31 20.63
C ALA A 49 -14.40 21.79 20.26
N PRO A 50 -14.55 22.74 21.21
CA PRO A 50 -14.36 24.17 20.94
C PRO A 50 -13.00 24.52 20.32
N SER A 51 -11.95 23.74 20.61
CA SER A 51 -10.62 23.88 20.00
C SER A 51 -10.61 23.70 18.48
N GLU A 52 -11.57 22.95 17.92
CA GLU A 52 -11.69 22.68 16.48
C GLU A 52 -12.55 23.73 15.75
N HIS A 53 -13.20 24.65 16.48
CA HIS A 53 -14.09 25.65 15.87
C HIS A 53 -13.34 26.66 15.01
N ALA A 54 -12.09 26.96 15.36
CA ALA A 54 -11.25 27.92 14.64
C ALA A 54 -10.96 27.47 13.19
N ASP A 55 -10.94 26.15 12.95
CA ASP A 55 -10.66 25.59 11.63
C ASP A 55 -11.91 25.39 10.77
N ALA A 56 -13.12 25.46 11.35
CA ALA A 56 -14.38 25.24 10.63
C ALA A 56 -14.55 26.17 9.41
N ALA A 57 -14.09 27.42 9.52
CA ALA A 57 -14.16 28.41 8.43
C ALA A 57 -13.27 28.06 7.22
N ARG A 58 -12.29 27.15 7.38
CA ARG A 58 -11.38 26.71 6.30
C ARG A 58 -12.00 25.66 5.38
N PHE A 59 -13.15 25.10 5.75
CA PHE A 59 -13.78 24.02 5.02
C PHE A 59 -15.16 24.43 4.49
N GLY A 60 -15.53 23.86 3.33
CA GLY A 60 -16.92 23.89 2.87
C GLY A 60 -17.84 23.22 3.90
N LEU A 61 -17.45 22.05 4.40
CA LEU A 61 -18.04 21.38 5.55
C LEU A 61 -16.91 20.71 6.34
N HIS A 62 -16.85 20.92 7.65
CA HIS A 62 -15.74 20.38 8.44
C HIS A 62 -15.73 18.83 8.38
N PRO A 63 -14.60 18.17 8.04
CA PRO A 63 -14.55 16.73 7.86
C PRO A 63 -15.04 15.93 9.08
N ALA A 64 -14.67 16.35 10.30
CA ALA A 64 -15.11 15.69 11.52
C ALA A 64 -16.62 15.82 11.78
N LEU A 65 -17.25 16.91 11.30
CA LEU A 65 -18.69 17.09 11.39
C LEU A 65 -19.43 16.21 10.38
N LEU A 66 -18.92 16.12 9.15
CA LEU A 66 -19.48 15.27 8.10
C LEU A 66 -19.34 13.77 8.44
N ASP A 67 -18.20 13.36 8.97
CA ASP A 67 -17.96 11.98 9.42
C ASP A 67 -18.93 11.59 10.53
N ALA A 68 -18.98 12.41 11.60
CA ALA A 68 -19.84 12.17 12.75
C ALA A 68 -21.34 12.19 12.44
N ALA A 69 -21.75 12.85 11.35
CA ALA A 69 -23.14 12.86 10.89
C ALA A 69 -23.69 11.44 10.62
N SER A 70 -22.82 10.48 10.33
CA SER A 70 -23.17 9.09 10.03
C SER A 70 -22.94 8.10 11.19
N HIS A 71 -22.35 8.54 12.31
CA HIS A 71 -21.96 7.63 13.40
C HIS A 71 -23.13 6.97 14.13
N VAL A 72 -24.34 7.53 14.03
CA VAL A 72 -25.51 6.96 14.68
C VAL A 72 -25.93 5.61 14.07
N ASP A 73 -25.63 5.37 12.79
CA ASP A 73 -25.87 4.07 12.14
C ASP A 73 -24.97 2.96 12.75
N LEU A 74 -23.88 3.36 13.43
CA LEU A 74 -22.98 2.44 14.12
C LEU A 74 -23.52 2.01 15.51
N LEU A 75 -24.61 2.63 15.98
CA LEU A 75 -25.20 2.42 17.31
C LEU A 75 -26.52 1.64 17.28
N ASP A 76 -26.98 1.16 16.11
CA ASP A 76 -28.30 0.51 15.93
C ASP A 76 -28.40 -0.92 16.51
N GLY A 77 -27.57 -1.26 17.50
CA GLY A 77 -27.61 -2.55 18.21
C GLY A 77 -27.26 -3.79 17.38
N SER A 78 -27.00 -3.64 16.07
CA SER A 78 -26.56 -4.75 15.21
C SER A 78 -25.10 -5.12 15.47
N ASP A 79 -24.80 -6.42 15.39
CA ASP A 79 -23.44 -6.98 15.57
C ASP A 79 -22.46 -6.57 14.46
N ASP A 80 -22.99 -6.05 13.35
CA ASP A 80 -22.23 -5.63 12.17
C ASP A 80 -22.08 -4.11 12.15
N THR A 81 -20.85 -3.62 12.28
CA THR A 81 -20.55 -2.21 12.07
C THR A 81 -20.59 -1.89 10.58
N VAL A 82 -21.44 -0.98 10.15
CA VAL A 82 -21.54 -0.54 8.75
C VAL A 82 -20.83 0.80 8.55
N LEU A 83 -19.98 0.92 7.54
CA LEU A 83 -19.28 2.17 7.23
C LEU A 83 -19.83 2.81 5.95
N PRO A 84 -19.87 4.16 5.87
CA PRO A 84 -20.14 4.87 4.62
C PRO A 84 -19.20 4.42 3.49
N PHE A 85 -19.75 4.04 2.34
CA PHE A 85 -18.99 3.54 1.19
C PHE A 85 -19.12 4.42 -0.06
N VAL A 86 -20.35 4.74 -0.48
CA VAL A 86 -20.60 5.56 -1.69
C VAL A 86 -21.56 6.69 -1.36
N TRP A 87 -21.16 7.92 -1.67
CA TRP A 87 -22.00 9.11 -1.58
C TRP A 87 -22.41 9.55 -2.99
N SER A 88 -23.67 9.93 -3.19
CA SER A 88 -24.19 10.41 -4.47
C SER A 88 -25.18 11.55 -4.27
N GLY A 89 -25.18 12.51 -5.20
CA GLY A 89 -26.04 13.69 -5.14
C GLY A 89 -25.75 14.55 -3.90
N ILE A 90 -24.48 14.92 -3.69
CA ILE A 90 -24.09 15.83 -2.61
C ILE A 90 -24.26 17.27 -3.11
N THR A 91 -25.06 18.06 -2.40
CA THR A 91 -25.21 19.49 -2.62
C THR A 91 -24.82 20.23 -1.34
N LEU A 92 -23.85 21.15 -1.46
CA LEU A 92 -23.43 22.04 -0.37
C LEU A 92 -24.16 23.38 -0.51
N HIS A 93 -24.90 23.77 0.53
CA HIS A 93 -25.72 25.00 0.54
C HIS A 93 -25.04 26.15 1.29
N ARG A 94 -24.23 25.83 2.32
CA ARG A 94 -23.55 26.81 3.17
C ARG A 94 -22.24 26.25 3.71
N THR A 95 -21.28 27.13 4.01
CA THR A 95 -19.97 26.80 4.56
C THR A 95 -19.76 27.31 5.99
N GLY A 96 -18.71 26.81 6.66
CA GLY A 96 -18.29 27.32 7.97
C GLY A 96 -19.18 26.91 9.16
N ALA A 97 -20.03 25.90 9.01
CA ALA A 97 -20.84 25.39 10.11
C ALA A 97 -19.93 24.76 11.21
N THR A 98 -20.14 25.17 12.46
CA THR A 98 -19.42 24.66 13.65
C THR A 98 -20.20 23.57 14.38
N ALA A 99 -21.47 23.36 14.04
CA ALA A 99 -22.33 22.29 14.55
C ALA A 99 -23.37 21.94 13.48
N LEU A 100 -23.78 20.67 13.44
CA LEU A 100 -24.84 20.21 12.54
C LEU A 100 -25.96 19.50 13.30
N ARG A 101 -27.17 19.71 12.79
CA ARG A 101 -28.35 18.88 12.99
C ARG A 101 -28.57 18.08 11.73
N VAL A 102 -28.55 16.76 11.86
CA VAL A 102 -28.61 15.83 10.74
C VAL A 102 -29.91 15.04 10.82
N HIS A 103 -30.62 14.94 9.71
CA HIS A 103 -31.76 14.04 9.54
C HIS A 103 -31.36 12.95 8.55
N LEU A 104 -31.39 11.71 9.02
CA LEU A 104 -31.08 10.51 8.26
C LEU A 104 -32.39 9.76 7.98
N ARG A 105 -32.60 9.40 6.72
CA ARG A 105 -33.76 8.63 6.27
C ARG A 105 -33.33 7.42 5.44
N ARG A 106 -33.76 6.23 5.82
CA ARG A 106 -33.45 4.99 5.09
C ARG A 106 -34.27 4.86 3.80
N LEU A 107 -33.61 4.48 2.70
CA LEU A 107 -34.24 4.32 1.38
C LEU A 107 -34.05 2.89 0.85
N GLY A 108 -35.07 2.04 0.94
CA GLY A 108 -35.06 0.74 0.25
C GLY A 108 -34.14 -0.34 0.84
N GLY A 109 -34.19 -0.54 2.16
CA GLY A 109 -33.41 -1.55 2.90
C GLY A 109 -32.31 -0.91 3.78
N ALA A 110 -31.64 -1.71 4.60
CA ALA A 110 -30.57 -1.26 5.51
C ALA A 110 -29.24 -0.90 4.78
N ASP A 111 -29.25 -0.79 3.45
CA ASP A 111 -28.13 -0.38 2.59
C ASP A 111 -27.91 1.12 2.44
N VAL A 112 -29.01 1.88 2.35
CA VAL A 112 -29.01 3.20 1.73
C VAL A 112 -29.69 4.25 2.60
N THR A 113 -29.02 5.38 2.82
CA THR A 113 -29.48 6.48 3.68
C THR A 113 -29.44 7.81 2.93
N ARG A 114 -30.46 8.65 3.09
CA ARG A 114 -30.46 10.06 2.66
C ARG A 114 -30.14 10.94 3.86
N LEU A 115 -29.32 11.97 3.67
CA LEU A 115 -28.94 12.90 4.73
C LEU A 115 -29.37 14.33 4.39
N HIS A 116 -30.00 15.00 5.34
CA HIS A 116 -30.22 16.44 5.35
C HIS A 116 -29.46 17.05 6.53
N LEU A 117 -28.53 17.95 6.25
CA LEU A 117 -27.66 18.56 7.25
C LEU A 117 -28.04 20.04 7.36
N ALA A 118 -28.34 20.49 8.58
CA ALA A 118 -28.66 21.88 8.90
C ALA A 118 -27.73 22.38 10.03
N ASP A 119 -27.56 23.69 10.15
CA ASP A 119 -26.79 24.27 11.26
C ASP A 119 -27.61 24.32 12.56
N ALA A 120 -27.01 24.86 13.64
CA ALA A 120 -27.68 25.02 14.94
C ALA A 120 -28.94 25.92 14.89
N THR A 121 -29.05 26.79 13.88
CA THR A 121 -30.22 27.65 13.64
C THR A 121 -31.29 26.99 12.76
N GLY A 122 -30.99 25.82 12.18
CA GLY A 122 -31.88 25.08 11.30
C GLY A 122 -31.76 25.45 9.82
N GLN A 123 -30.75 26.26 9.44
CA GLN A 123 -30.52 26.59 8.04
C GLN A 123 -29.82 25.44 7.32
N PRO A 124 -30.21 25.11 6.07
CA PRO A 124 -29.58 24.03 5.31
C PRO A 124 -28.08 24.26 5.09
N VAL A 125 -27.27 23.25 5.41
CA VAL A 125 -25.82 23.24 5.20
C VAL A 125 -25.47 22.33 4.03
N ALA A 126 -25.97 21.09 4.01
CA ALA A 126 -25.72 20.14 2.93
C ALA A 126 -26.88 19.15 2.76
N THR A 127 -27.00 18.56 1.59
CA THR A 127 -27.93 17.46 1.30
C THR A 127 -27.18 16.35 0.59
N VAL A 128 -27.46 15.11 0.96
CA VAL A 128 -26.92 13.91 0.33
C VAL A 128 -28.08 13.03 -0.08
N GLU A 129 -28.30 12.90 -1.38
CA GLU A 129 -29.41 12.13 -1.93
C GLU A 129 -29.32 10.64 -1.59
N LYS A 130 -28.10 10.09 -1.64
CA LYS A 130 -27.84 8.66 -1.41
C LYS A 130 -26.47 8.44 -0.75
N LEU A 131 -26.48 7.78 0.39
CA LEU A 131 -25.31 7.21 1.05
C LEU A 131 -25.48 5.69 1.14
N ILE A 132 -24.61 4.93 0.49
CA ILE A 132 -24.56 3.47 0.57
C ILE A 132 -23.56 3.09 1.65
N SER A 133 -23.98 2.29 2.62
CA SER A 133 -23.11 1.76 3.68
C SER A 133 -22.82 0.27 3.43
N ARG A 134 -21.68 -0.21 3.91
CA ARG A 134 -21.29 -1.63 3.81
C ARG A 134 -20.82 -2.16 5.16
N PRO A 135 -21.09 -3.44 5.49
CA PRO A 135 -20.50 -4.07 6.66
C PRO A 135 -18.97 -3.98 6.59
N ALA A 136 -18.39 -3.42 7.63
CA ALA A 136 -16.96 -3.38 7.79
C ALA A 136 -16.48 -4.73 8.34
N PRO A 137 -15.46 -5.36 7.72
CA PRO A 137 -14.94 -6.61 8.21
C PRO A 137 -14.50 -6.49 9.67
N ARG A 138 -14.89 -7.46 10.54
CA ARG A 138 -14.36 -7.59 11.92
C ARG A 138 -12.82 -7.68 11.99
N ALA A 139 -12.13 -7.80 10.86
CA ALA A 139 -10.68 -7.86 10.74
C ALA A 139 -9.95 -6.59 11.23
N PHE A 140 -10.63 -5.46 11.43
CA PHE A 140 -10.05 -4.28 12.09
C PHE A 140 -9.86 -4.46 13.61
N ALA A 141 -10.48 -5.48 14.21
CA ALA A 141 -10.45 -5.75 15.65
C ALA A 141 -9.25 -6.60 16.11
N VAL A 142 -8.32 -6.97 15.22
CA VAL A 142 -7.09 -7.66 15.66
C VAL A 142 -6.11 -6.59 16.17
N PRO A 143 -5.72 -6.59 17.45
CA PRO A 143 -4.57 -5.83 17.89
C PRO A 143 -3.35 -6.52 17.27
N ALA A 144 -2.82 -5.94 16.21
CA ALA A 144 -1.55 -6.38 15.67
C ALA A 144 -0.54 -5.25 15.78
N GLU A 145 -0.05 -5.06 17.00
CA GLU A 145 1.38 -4.75 17.10
C GLU A 145 2.12 -5.84 16.30
N ASP A 146 3.00 -5.42 15.39
CA ASP A 146 3.84 -6.30 14.55
C ASP A 146 3.13 -7.12 13.45
N SER A 147 2.01 -6.65 12.88
CA SER A 147 1.45 -7.30 11.68
C SER A 147 2.34 -7.11 10.46
N VAL A 148 2.71 -8.23 9.84
CA VAL A 148 3.35 -8.25 8.54
C VAL A 148 2.28 -8.53 7.49
N PHE A 149 2.39 -7.94 6.30
CA PHE A 149 1.45 -8.22 5.20
C PHE A 149 2.18 -8.79 3.98
N ARG A 150 1.43 -9.56 3.17
CA ARG A 150 1.85 -10.03 1.84
C ARG A 150 0.79 -9.68 0.80
N PHE A 151 1.20 -9.56 -0.46
CA PHE A 151 0.25 -9.53 -1.56
C PHE A 151 -0.17 -10.93 -1.95
N THR A 152 -1.42 -11.03 -2.40
CA THR A 152 -2.03 -12.23 -2.94
C THR A 152 -2.82 -11.84 -4.19
N TRP A 153 -2.99 -12.80 -5.09
CA TRP A 153 -3.72 -12.61 -6.35
C TRP A 153 -4.91 -13.58 -6.43
N PRO A 154 -5.91 -13.45 -5.54
CA PRO A 154 -7.13 -14.24 -5.63
C PRO A 154 -7.80 -14.03 -6.99
N GLN A 155 -8.60 -15.02 -7.38
CA GLN A 155 -9.40 -14.96 -8.60
C GLN A 155 -10.29 -13.71 -8.59
N GLY A 156 -10.24 -12.96 -9.68
CA GLY A 156 -11.03 -11.76 -9.92
C GLY A 156 -12.35 -12.03 -10.65
N PRO A 157 -12.96 -11.01 -11.27
CA PRO A 157 -14.18 -11.13 -12.04
C PRO A 157 -14.07 -12.19 -13.15
N THR A 158 -15.15 -12.96 -13.35
CA THR A 158 -15.21 -13.87 -14.51
C THR A 158 -15.30 -13.06 -15.80
N LEU A 159 -14.40 -13.33 -16.73
CA LEU A 159 -14.34 -12.65 -18.02
C LEU A 159 -15.05 -13.50 -19.07
N THR A 160 -15.87 -12.87 -19.90
CA THR A 160 -16.46 -13.49 -21.09
C THR A 160 -15.94 -12.75 -22.31
N PRO A 161 -15.38 -13.44 -23.31
CA PRO A 161 -14.99 -12.80 -24.57
C PRO A 161 -16.21 -12.09 -25.19
N ASP A 162 -16.04 -10.82 -25.54
CA ASP A 162 -17.12 -9.96 -26.05
C ASP A 162 -16.90 -9.56 -27.51
N GLY A 163 -15.90 -10.14 -28.17
CA GLY A 163 -15.53 -9.87 -29.56
C GLY A 163 -14.88 -8.50 -29.78
N ARG A 164 -14.67 -7.69 -28.74
CA ARG A 164 -14.01 -6.39 -28.88
C ARG A 164 -12.51 -6.56 -28.98
N THR A 165 -11.88 -5.70 -29.79
CA THR A 165 -10.42 -5.57 -29.85
C THR A 165 -10.06 -4.13 -29.50
N LEU A 166 -9.10 -3.97 -28.59
CA LEU A 166 -8.59 -2.65 -28.24
C LEU A 166 -7.65 -2.16 -29.34
N ARG A 167 -7.82 -0.91 -29.79
CA ARG A 167 -6.84 -0.28 -30.70
C ARG A 167 -5.56 0.01 -29.93
N SER A 168 -4.41 -0.27 -30.55
CA SER A 168 -3.10 0.05 -29.97
C SER A 168 -2.88 1.56 -29.86
N PHE A 169 -2.16 2.00 -28.83
CA PHE A 169 -1.81 3.39 -28.62
C PHE A 169 -1.04 4.00 -29.80
N ALA A 170 -0.07 3.27 -30.39
CA ALA A 170 0.64 3.71 -31.59
C ALA A 170 -0.32 4.03 -32.75
N ALA A 171 -1.21 3.11 -33.11
CA ALA A 171 -2.18 3.32 -34.18
C ALA A 171 -3.17 4.48 -33.91
N VAL A 172 -3.51 4.76 -32.65
CA VAL A 172 -4.39 5.89 -32.30
C VAL A 172 -3.62 7.21 -32.31
N ARG A 173 -2.39 7.21 -31.79
CA ARG A 173 -1.49 8.37 -31.78
C ARG A 173 -1.24 8.88 -33.19
N ASP A 174 -0.96 7.96 -34.12
CA ASP A 174 -0.57 8.27 -35.50
C ASP A 174 -1.79 8.62 -36.40
N SER A 175 -3.02 8.27 -35.98
CA SER A 175 -4.25 8.66 -36.68
C SER A 175 -4.78 10.03 -36.20
N ALA A 176 -4.21 11.13 -36.71
CA ALA A 176 -4.68 12.48 -36.40
C ALA A 176 -6.13 12.70 -36.88
N GLY A 177 -7.01 13.20 -36.00
CA GLY A 177 -8.40 13.55 -36.32
C GLY A 177 -9.44 12.42 -36.24
N ALA A 178 -9.03 11.16 -36.05
CA ALA A 178 -9.96 10.07 -35.80
C ALA A 178 -10.48 10.09 -34.35
N PRO A 179 -11.74 9.70 -34.08
CA PRO A 179 -12.25 9.54 -32.73
C PRO A 179 -11.39 8.56 -31.91
N VAL A 180 -10.99 8.97 -30.71
CA VAL A 180 -10.26 8.11 -29.77
C VAL A 180 -11.26 7.16 -29.11
N PRO A 181 -11.05 5.82 -29.17
CA PRO A 181 -11.91 4.88 -28.46
C PRO A 181 -11.92 5.12 -26.94
N PRO A 182 -12.96 4.68 -26.21
CA PRO A 182 -12.98 4.80 -24.74
C PRO A 182 -11.81 4.10 -24.05
N TYR A 183 -11.30 3.01 -24.63
CA TYR A 183 -10.16 2.25 -24.13
C TYR A 183 -9.12 2.06 -25.23
N VAL A 184 -7.85 2.33 -24.93
CA VAL A 184 -6.72 2.22 -25.86
C VAL A 184 -5.63 1.36 -25.22
N LEU A 185 -5.04 0.43 -25.97
CA LEU A 185 -4.05 -0.52 -25.45
C LEU A 185 -2.62 -0.03 -25.68
N LEU A 186 -1.85 0.13 -24.62
CA LEU A 186 -0.39 0.21 -24.66
C LEU A 186 0.17 -1.15 -24.25
N GLY A 187 0.56 -1.98 -25.23
CA GLY A 187 1.32 -3.19 -24.97
C GLY A 187 2.78 -2.84 -24.67
N VAL A 188 3.29 -3.30 -23.53
CA VAL A 188 4.71 -3.22 -23.20
C VAL A 188 5.39 -4.44 -23.81
N GLU A 189 6.08 -4.20 -24.92
CA GLU A 189 6.80 -5.26 -25.60
C GLU A 189 8.05 -5.66 -24.80
N PRO A 190 8.43 -6.95 -24.81
CA PRO A 190 9.72 -7.37 -24.29
C PRO A 190 10.84 -6.60 -25.03
N ALA A 191 11.78 -6.05 -24.29
CA ALA A 191 12.89 -5.35 -24.92
C ALA A 191 13.79 -6.34 -25.67
N GLU A 192 14.06 -6.04 -26.93
CA GLU A 192 15.04 -6.78 -27.74
C GLU A 192 16.41 -6.14 -27.53
N GLY A 193 17.22 -6.69 -26.61
CA GLY A 193 18.52 -6.11 -26.30
C GLY A 193 19.47 -7.05 -25.55
N THR A 194 20.76 -6.73 -25.58
CA THR A 194 21.82 -7.46 -24.87
C THR A 194 22.23 -6.80 -23.55
N GLY A 195 21.53 -5.75 -23.13
CA GLY A 195 21.79 -5.04 -21.87
C GLY A 195 21.44 -5.91 -20.65
N SER A 196 21.97 -5.52 -19.49
CA SER A 196 21.59 -6.16 -18.22
C SER A 196 20.11 -5.93 -17.92
N ALA A 197 19.48 -6.81 -17.13
CA ALA A 197 18.05 -6.66 -16.84
C ALA A 197 17.72 -5.36 -16.09
N GLY A 198 18.67 -4.81 -15.32
CA GLY A 198 18.55 -3.49 -14.70
C GLY A 198 18.51 -2.35 -15.73
N GLU A 199 19.35 -2.41 -16.75
CA GLU A 199 19.37 -1.44 -17.87
C GLU A 199 18.07 -1.48 -18.66
N VAL A 200 17.66 -2.69 -19.06
CA VAL A 200 16.42 -2.91 -19.80
C VAL A 200 15.21 -2.40 -19.01
N ALA A 201 15.14 -2.67 -17.70
CA ALA A 201 14.10 -2.15 -16.81
C ALA A 201 13.96 -0.62 -16.85
N ARG A 202 15.07 0.11 -16.96
CA ARG A 202 15.04 1.58 -17.05
C ARG A 202 14.57 2.06 -18.40
N GLU A 203 15.02 1.42 -19.48
CA GLU A 203 14.60 1.77 -20.83
C GLU A 203 13.09 1.59 -20.98
N VAL A 204 12.57 0.42 -20.58
CA VAL A 204 11.13 0.13 -20.56
C VAL A 204 10.35 1.14 -19.71
N ALA A 205 10.83 1.47 -18.50
CA ALA A 205 10.19 2.48 -17.66
C ALA A 205 10.20 3.87 -18.30
N GLY A 206 11.26 4.23 -19.01
CA GLY A 206 11.40 5.49 -19.76
C GLY A 206 10.44 5.58 -20.94
N GLU A 207 10.29 4.50 -21.71
CA GLU A 207 9.35 4.42 -22.83
C GLU A 207 7.89 4.52 -22.37
N VAL A 208 7.54 3.78 -21.31
CA VAL A 208 6.18 3.87 -20.74
C VAL A 208 5.95 5.27 -20.19
N LEU A 209 6.90 5.89 -19.49
CA LEU A 209 6.76 7.28 -19.04
C LEU A 209 6.48 8.24 -20.20
N ALA A 210 7.19 8.10 -21.32
CA ALA A 210 6.95 8.92 -22.49
C ALA A 210 5.51 8.76 -23.00
N ALA A 211 5.02 7.52 -23.09
CA ALA A 211 3.63 7.24 -23.48
C ALA A 211 2.60 7.83 -22.49
N LEU A 212 2.83 7.68 -21.18
CA LEU A 212 1.97 8.26 -20.14
C LEU A 212 1.93 9.78 -20.24
N ARG A 213 3.08 10.43 -20.47
CA ARG A 213 3.16 11.88 -20.64
C ARG A 213 2.37 12.34 -21.85
N THR A 214 2.55 11.71 -23.01
CA THR A 214 1.76 12.00 -24.22
C THR A 214 0.26 11.81 -23.97
N TRP A 215 -0.13 10.73 -23.30
CA TRP A 215 -1.53 10.45 -22.96
C TRP A 215 -2.17 11.53 -22.07
N LEU A 216 -1.39 12.08 -21.14
CA LEU A 216 -1.86 13.07 -20.18
C LEU A 216 -1.85 14.50 -20.72
N THR A 217 -0.95 14.83 -21.65
CA THR A 217 -0.80 16.20 -22.16
C THR A 217 -1.65 16.49 -23.38
N GLU A 218 -2.01 15.49 -24.20
CA GLU A 218 -2.84 15.71 -25.38
C GLU A 218 -4.35 15.75 -25.04
N PRO A 219 -5.07 16.85 -25.32
CA PRO A 219 -6.48 16.99 -24.94
C PRO A 219 -7.41 15.92 -25.51
N ARG A 220 -7.09 15.37 -26.69
CA ARG A 220 -7.91 14.35 -27.37
C ARG A 220 -8.06 13.04 -26.58
N PHE A 221 -7.15 12.76 -25.63
CA PHE A 221 -7.19 11.55 -24.81
C PHE A 221 -7.93 11.72 -23.48
N THR A 222 -8.46 12.92 -23.19
CA THR A 222 -9.04 13.25 -21.87
C THR A 222 -10.22 12.37 -21.49
N ALA A 223 -11.05 11.99 -22.47
CA ALA A 223 -12.26 11.18 -22.26
C ALA A 223 -12.01 9.66 -22.32
N SER A 224 -10.77 9.23 -22.49
CA SER A 224 -10.39 7.83 -22.70
C SER A 224 -9.49 7.32 -21.57
N THR A 225 -9.44 5.99 -21.46
CA THR A 225 -8.60 5.25 -20.52
C THR A 225 -7.50 4.50 -21.28
N LEU A 226 -6.25 4.65 -20.84
CA LEU A 226 -5.12 3.89 -21.36
C LEU A 226 -4.98 2.57 -20.59
N VAL A 227 -5.04 1.45 -21.30
CA VAL A 227 -4.80 0.12 -20.77
C VAL A 227 -3.32 -0.19 -20.98
N VAL A 228 -2.52 -0.16 -19.92
CA VAL A 228 -1.09 -0.51 -19.98
C VAL A 228 -0.96 -2.00 -19.69
N ALA A 229 -0.51 -2.78 -20.68
CA ALA A 229 -0.44 -4.22 -20.62
C ALA A 229 1.02 -4.70 -20.58
N THR A 230 1.43 -5.30 -19.47
CA THR A 230 2.70 -6.00 -19.31
C THR A 230 2.55 -7.51 -19.59
N ARG A 231 3.68 -8.21 -19.67
CA ARG A 231 3.75 -9.66 -19.82
C ARG A 231 4.59 -10.27 -18.71
N GLY A 232 3.99 -11.11 -17.86
CA GLY A 232 4.69 -11.81 -16.79
C GLY A 232 5.35 -10.91 -15.75
N ALA A 233 5.02 -9.63 -15.66
CA ALA A 233 5.67 -8.66 -14.77
C ALA A 233 5.29 -8.87 -13.29
N VAL A 234 4.26 -9.67 -13.00
CA VAL A 234 3.81 -9.99 -11.65
C VAL A 234 3.70 -11.49 -11.41
N ALA A 235 4.10 -11.92 -10.21
CA ALA A 235 3.88 -13.28 -9.74
C ALA A 235 2.44 -13.42 -9.20
N VAL A 236 1.63 -14.29 -9.82
CA VAL A 236 0.25 -14.58 -9.42
C VAL A 236 0.20 -15.80 -8.49
N GLY A 237 0.97 -16.83 -8.82
CA GLY A 237 1.15 -18.06 -8.06
C GLY A 237 2.40 -18.07 -7.18
N GLU A 238 2.45 -19.03 -6.26
CA GLU A 238 3.68 -19.31 -5.52
C GLU A 238 4.68 -20.03 -6.43
N GLY A 239 5.91 -19.51 -6.54
CA GLY A 239 6.95 -20.06 -7.39
C GLY A 239 7.04 -19.45 -8.79
N ASP A 240 6.11 -18.58 -9.16
CA ASP A 240 6.20 -17.80 -10.39
C ASP A 240 7.51 -16.98 -10.42
N ASP A 241 8.15 -16.95 -11.59
CA ASP A 241 9.31 -16.12 -11.89
C ASP A 241 8.86 -14.88 -12.68
N PRO A 242 8.69 -13.70 -12.03
CA PRO A 242 8.24 -12.52 -12.73
C PRO A 242 9.34 -11.90 -13.60
N ASP A 243 8.96 -11.32 -14.74
CA ASP A 243 9.85 -10.53 -15.57
C ASP A 243 10.24 -9.24 -14.84
N VAL A 244 11.46 -9.25 -14.30
CA VAL A 244 12.05 -8.12 -13.58
C VAL A 244 12.22 -6.87 -14.45
N THR A 245 12.27 -7.02 -15.78
CA THR A 245 12.44 -5.90 -16.71
C THR A 245 11.15 -5.10 -16.91
N GLN A 246 9.99 -5.76 -16.84
CA GLN A 246 8.69 -5.10 -16.97
C GLN A 246 8.06 -4.74 -15.62
N ALA A 247 8.46 -5.39 -14.52
CA ALA A 247 7.96 -5.09 -13.18
C ALA A 247 7.94 -3.58 -12.81
N PRO A 248 8.96 -2.76 -13.12
CA PRO A 248 8.95 -1.32 -12.79
C PRO A 248 7.77 -0.53 -13.37
N VAL A 249 7.21 -0.99 -14.50
CA VAL A 249 6.02 -0.37 -15.13
C VAL A 249 4.86 -0.31 -14.15
N TRP A 250 4.70 -1.34 -13.32
CA TRP A 250 3.62 -1.38 -12.33
C TRP A 250 3.73 -0.28 -11.29
N GLY A 251 4.94 0.00 -10.79
CA GLY A 251 5.18 1.10 -9.85
C GLY A 251 4.92 2.47 -10.48
N LEU A 252 5.38 2.66 -11.73
CA LEU A 252 5.19 3.89 -12.50
C LEU A 252 3.70 4.18 -12.77
N VAL A 253 2.95 3.20 -13.25
CA VAL A 253 1.53 3.36 -13.61
C VAL A 253 0.66 3.54 -12.37
N ARG A 254 0.96 2.88 -11.25
CA ARG A 254 0.25 3.11 -9.98
C ARG A 254 0.38 4.55 -9.50
N ALA A 255 1.57 5.15 -9.62
CA ALA A 255 1.74 6.57 -9.32
C ALA A 255 0.92 7.45 -10.28
N ALA A 256 0.86 7.12 -11.57
CA ALA A 256 0.00 7.80 -12.53
C ALA A 256 -1.49 7.65 -12.22
N GLN A 257 -1.94 6.49 -11.73
CA GLN A 257 -3.31 6.26 -11.27
C GLN A 257 -3.65 7.10 -10.03
N ALA A 258 -2.70 7.24 -9.09
CA ALA A 258 -2.86 8.08 -7.92
C ALA A 258 -2.96 9.58 -8.28
N GLU A 259 -2.21 10.03 -9.28
CA GLU A 259 -2.24 11.41 -9.79
C GLU A 259 -3.46 11.70 -10.67
N HIS A 260 -3.91 10.70 -11.45
CA HIS A 260 -4.98 10.83 -12.44
C HIS A 260 -5.98 9.66 -12.37
N PRO A 261 -6.88 9.63 -11.36
CA PRO A 261 -7.84 8.55 -11.18
C PRO A 261 -8.71 8.31 -12.43
N GLY A 262 -8.90 7.05 -12.80
CA GLY A 262 -9.73 6.63 -13.94
C GLY A 262 -9.08 6.76 -15.33
N ARG A 263 -7.88 7.35 -15.43
CA ARG A 263 -7.18 7.52 -16.73
C ARG A 263 -6.39 6.29 -17.17
N PHE A 264 -6.14 5.34 -16.28
CA PHE A 264 -5.30 4.16 -16.53
C PHE A 264 -5.87 2.87 -15.96
N VAL A 265 -5.74 1.78 -16.71
CA VAL A 265 -5.92 0.40 -16.23
C VAL A 265 -4.61 -0.35 -16.46
N LEU A 266 -4.18 -1.12 -15.48
CA LEU A 266 -2.97 -1.92 -15.54
C LEU A 266 -3.34 -3.40 -15.70
N LEU A 267 -2.80 -4.04 -16.73
CA LEU A 267 -3.01 -5.46 -17.01
C LEU A 267 -1.66 -6.17 -17.09
N ASP A 268 -1.53 -7.33 -16.47
CA ASP A 268 -0.42 -8.25 -16.77
C ASP A 268 -0.96 -9.48 -17.49
N THR A 269 -0.25 -9.96 -18.51
CA THR A 269 -0.68 -11.06 -19.36
C THR A 269 0.34 -12.19 -19.38
N ASP A 270 -0.11 -13.39 -19.72
CA ASP A 270 0.77 -14.55 -19.96
C ASP A 270 1.02 -14.82 -21.45
N GLY A 271 0.41 -14.03 -22.35
CA GLY A 271 0.56 -14.19 -23.79
C GLY A 271 -0.25 -15.30 -24.45
N THR A 272 -1.06 -16.02 -23.69
CA THR A 272 -1.85 -17.14 -24.22
C THR A 272 -2.97 -16.63 -25.13
N GLU A 273 -3.41 -17.46 -26.07
CA GLU A 273 -4.57 -17.13 -26.92
C GLU A 273 -5.84 -16.92 -26.08
N ALA A 274 -6.00 -17.71 -25.01
CA ALA A 274 -7.10 -17.57 -24.06
C ALA A 274 -7.10 -16.18 -23.41
N THR A 275 -5.94 -15.68 -22.97
CA THR A 275 -5.78 -14.32 -22.43
C THR A 275 -6.05 -13.25 -23.49
N ALA A 276 -5.54 -13.41 -24.71
CA ALA A 276 -5.74 -12.44 -25.79
C ALA A 276 -7.24 -12.18 -26.08
N ARG A 277 -8.09 -13.21 -25.99
CA ARG A 277 -9.54 -13.10 -26.22
C ARG A 277 -10.29 -12.32 -25.14
N VAL A 278 -9.71 -12.11 -23.96
CA VAL A 278 -10.38 -11.46 -22.82
C VAL A 278 -9.76 -10.13 -22.38
N VAL A 279 -8.69 -9.66 -23.03
CA VAL A 279 -8.04 -8.37 -22.72
C VAL A 279 -9.04 -7.20 -22.76
N ALA A 280 -9.88 -7.12 -23.80
CA ALA A 280 -10.87 -6.05 -23.93
C ALA A 280 -11.95 -6.12 -22.84
N ALA A 281 -12.41 -7.32 -22.49
CA ALA A 281 -13.35 -7.51 -21.39
C ALA A 281 -12.75 -7.08 -20.05
N ALA A 282 -11.50 -7.50 -19.77
CA ALA A 282 -10.77 -7.19 -18.54
C ALA A 282 -10.65 -5.68 -18.29
N ALA A 283 -10.32 -4.91 -19.33
CA ALA A 283 -10.18 -3.45 -19.27
C ALA A 283 -11.46 -2.72 -18.83
N THR A 284 -12.62 -3.35 -18.95
CA THR A 284 -13.94 -2.74 -18.67
C THR A 284 -14.61 -3.25 -17.39
N THR A 285 -13.90 -4.06 -16.59
CA THR A 285 -14.43 -4.63 -15.34
C THR A 285 -14.62 -3.60 -14.22
N GLY A 286 -13.95 -2.44 -14.32
CA GLY A 286 -13.89 -1.44 -13.25
C GLY A 286 -12.77 -1.65 -12.23
N GLU A 287 -12.03 -2.77 -12.33
CA GLU A 287 -10.80 -2.97 -11.57
C GLU A 287 -9.66 -2.16 -12.21
N SER A 288 -8.84 -1.49 -11.38
CA SER A 288 -7.71 -0.66 -11.84
C SER A 288 -6.47 -1.48 -12.20
N GLU A 289 -6.36 -2.69 -11.65
CA GLU A 289 -5.21 -3.57 -11.77
C GLU A 289 -5.68 -5.03 -11.86
N LEU A 290 -5.30 -5.74 -12.93
CA LEU A 290 -5.57 -7.18 -13.07
C LEU A 290 -4.35 -7.93 -13.63
N ALA A 291 -4.25 -9.21 -13.28
CA ALA A 291 -3.37 -10.17 -13.97
C ALA A 291 -4.23 -11.24 -14.64
N LEU A 292 -3.89 -11.58 -15.88
CA LEU A 292 -4.57 -12.56 -16.71
C LEU A 292 -3.69 -13.81 -16.86
N ARG A 293 -4.23 -14.96 -16.46
CA ARG A 293 -3.58 -16.28 -16.55
C ARG A 293 -4.54 -17.29 -17.14
N GLU A 294 -4.25 -17.81 -18.32
CA GLU A 294 -5.07 -18.73 -19.11
C GLU A 294 -6.50 -18.20 -19.27
N GLY A 295 -6.64 -16.91 -19.60
CA GLY A 295 -7.94 -16.23 -19.73
C GLY A 295 -8.69 -15.96 -18.41
N ARG A 296 -8.14 -16.34 -17.25
CA ARG A 296 -8.72 -16.04 -15.94
C ARG A 296 -8.14 -14.75 -15.37
N SER A 297 -8.99 -13.94 -14.74
CA SER A 297 -8.55 -12.73 -14.07
C SER A 297 -8.16 -12.99 -12.61
N HIS A 298 -7.17 -12.24 -12.16
CA HIS A 298 -6.71 -12.18 -10.78
C HIS A 298 -6.55 -10.72 -10.38
N VAL A 299 -6.89 -10.40 -9.14
CA VAL A 299 -6.84 -9.02 -8.62
C VAL A 299 -5.97 -8.97 -7.39
N GLN A 300 -5.09 -7.97 -7.31
CA GLN A 300 -4.16 -7.88 -6.19
C GLN A 300 -4.91 -7.53 -4.90
N ARG A 301 -4.62 -8.26 -3.82
CA ARG A 301 -5.16 -8.01 -2.48
C ARG A 301 -4.06 -8.11 -1.44
N LEU A 302 -4.11 -7.21 -0.46
CA LEU A 302 -3.24 -7.26 0.70
C LEU A 302 -3.83 -8.22 1.73
N ALA A 303 -3.03 -9.18 2.20
CA ALA A 303 -3.43 -10.14 3.22
C ALA A 303 -2.46 -10.09 4.41
N THR A 304 -2.99 -10.23 5.62
CA THR A 304 -2.16 -10.38 6.81
C THR A 304 -1.34 -11.65 6.71
N LEU A 305 -0.04 -11.52 6.89
CA LEU A 305 0.89 -12.61 7.01
C LEU A 305 1.05 -12.94 8.49
N ARG A 306 0.68 -14.17 8.89
CA ARG A 306 1.05 -14.70 10.20
C ARG A 306 2.51 -15.15 10.14
N PRO A 307 3.42 -14.58 10.96
CA PRO A 307 4.79 -15.04 10.99
C PRO A 307 4.83 -16.53 11.30
N GLY A 308 5.54 -17.31 10.49
CA GLY A 308 5.83 -18.70 10.84
C GLY A 308 6.66 -18.77 12.12
N ARG A 309 6.48 -19.83 12.93
CA ARG A 309 7.47 -20.19 13.95
C ARG A 309 8.67 -20.77 13.20
N GLY A 310 9.69 -19.97 12.95
CA GLY A 310 10.94 -20.46 12.38
C GLY A 310 12.15 -19.85 13.08
N THR A 311 13.30 -20.50 12.89
CA THR A 311 14.61 -20.13 13.43
C THR A 311 15.10 -18.81 12.83
N ALA A 312 15.82 -18.01 13.62
CA ALA A 312 16.43 -16.75 13.18
C ALA A 312 17.21 -16.93 11.86
N LEU A 313 17.32 -15.85 11.06
CA LEU A 313 18.25 -15.82 9.93
C LEU A 313 19.64 -16.24 10.43
N PRO A 314 20.32 -17.22 9.80
CA PRO A 314 21.60 -17.71 10.27
C PRO A 314 22.69 -16.74 9.79
N TRP A 315 22.79 -15.59 10.46
CA TRP A 315 23.96 -14.73 10.33
C TRP A 315 25.13 -15.46 10.99
N ASP A 316 26.17 -15.71 10.22
CA ASP A 316 27.42 -16.26 10.73
C ASP A 316 28.29 -15.10 11.24
N ALA A 317 28.71 -15.18 12.50
CA ALA A 317 29.48 -14.14 13.15
C ALA A 317 30.85 -13.93 12.48
N ASP A 318 31.44 -15.01 11.97
CA ASP A 318 32.78 -15.01 11.36
C ASP A 318 32.75 -14.69 9.84
N ALA A 319 31.56 -14.46 9.28
CA ALA A 319 31.37 -14.14 7.88
C ALA A 319 31.13 -12.64 7.64
N THR A 320 31.34 -12.20 6.40
CA THR A 320 31.18 -10.80 6.00
C THR A 320 29.76 -10.51 5.51
N VAL A 321 29.21 -9.36 5.91
CA VAL A 321 27.99 -8.78 5.36
C VAL A 321 28.28 -7.48 4.60
N LEU A 322 27.90 -7.42 3.33
CA LEU A 322 27.96 -6.21 2.51
C LEU A 322 26.66 -5.41 2.65
N ILE A 323 26.76 -4.13 3.05
CA ILE A 323 25.64 -3.19 3.14
C ILE A 323 25.88 -2.05 2.14
N THR A 324 25.11 -2.05 1.05
CA THR A 324 25.11 -0.92 0.10
C THR A 324 24.20 0.21 0.62
N GLY A 325 24.62 1.46 0.42
CA GLY A 325 24.03 2.58 1.16
C GLY A 325 24.35 2.49 2.66
N GLY A 326 25.41 1.76 3.04
CA GLY A 326 25.69 1.37 4.43
C GLY A 326 25.99 2.52 5.39
N THR A 327 26.39 3.68 4.88
CA THR A 327 26.58 4.90 5.68
C THR A 327 25.35 5.82 5.69
N GLY A 328 24.29 5.49 4.96
CA GLY A 328 23.01 6.21 4.99
C GLY A 328 22.17 5.83 6.21
N GLY A 329 21.13 6.62 6.53
CA GLY A 329 20.32 6.44 7.75
C GLY A 329 19.87 4.99 8.00
N LEU A 330 19.17 4.38 7.03
CA LEU A 330 18.71 2.98 7.15
C LEU A 330 19.87 1.97 7.15
N GLY A 331 20.89 2.17 6.29
CA GLY A 331 22.05 1.28 6.24
C GLY A 331 22.82 1.24 7.56
N ALA A 332 23.00 2.40 8.19
CA ALA A 332 23.66 2.53 9.49
C ALA A 332 22.85 1.89 10.63
N LEU A 333 21.51 2.01 10.60
CA LEU A 333 20.63 1.32 11.55
C LEU A 333 20.73 -0.20 11.40
N VAL A 334 20.76 -0.71 10.17
CA VAL A 334 20.94 -2.14 9.91
C VAL A 334 22.32 -2.61 10.36
N ALA A 335 23.38 -1.84 10.07
CA ALA A 335 24.74 -2.17 10.50
C ALA A 335 24.83 -2.34 12.02
N ARG A 336 24.30 -1.37 12.78
CA ARG A 336 24.22 -1.46 14.25
C ARG A 336 23.49 -2.71 14.69
N HIS A 337 22.32 -2.93 14.12
CA HIS A 337 21.52 -4.06 14.53
C HIS A 337 22.20 -5.41 14.26
N LEU A 338 22.78 -5.59 13.07
CA LEU A 338 23.50 -6.82 12.73
C LEU A 338 24.62 -7.12 13.73
N VAL A 339 25.34 -6.10 14.18
CA VAL A 339 26.42 -6.24 15.17
C VAL A 339 25.89 -6.54 16.57
N THR A 340 24.87 -5.82 17.04
CA THR A 340 24.40 -5.88 18.43
C THR A 340 23.53 -7.10 18.71
N GLU A 341 22.74 -7.55 17.75
CA GLU A 341 21.62 -8.47 18.00
C GLU A 341 21.74 -9.77 17.20
N HIS A 342 22.48 -9.72 16.09
CA HIS A 342 22.82 -10.90 15.30
C HIS A 342 24.30 -11.31 15.40
N GLY A 343 25.11 -10.55 16.14
CA GLY A 343 26.49 -10.91 16.41
C GLY A 343 27.43 -10.86 15.21
N VAL A 344 27.04 -10.21 14.10
CA VAL A 344 27.91 -10.05 12.93
C VAL A 344 29.19 -9.31 13.31
N ARG A 345 30.34 -9.78 12.85
CA ARG A 345 31.65 -9.17 13.16
C ARG A 345 32.36 -8.57 11.97
N HIS A 346 32.06 -8.96 10.73
CA HIS A 346 32.72 -8.39 9.55
C HIS A 346 31.71 -7.66 8.67
N LEU A 347 31.90 -6.36 8.48
CA LEU A 347 31.00 -5.50 7.68
C LEU A 347 31.76 -4.78 6.58
N VAL A 348 31.16 -4.76 5.38
CA VAL A 348 31.56 -3.84 4.31
C VAL A 348 30.43 -2.84 4.10
N LEU A 349 30.69 -1.56 4.39
CA LEU A 349 29.74 -0.46 4.17
C LEU A 349 30.11 0.26 2.87
N ALA A 350 29.33 0.02 1.81
CA ALA A 350 29.58 0.56 0.49
C ALA A 350 28.63 1.71 0.15
N GLY A 351 29.16 2.78 -0.45
CA GLY A 351 28.37 3.85 -1.04
C GLY A 351 29.24 4.91 -1.70
N ARG A 352 28.68 5.75 -2.58
CA ARG A 352 29.45 6.69 -3.43
C ARG A 352 30.45 7.57 -2.67
N ARG A 353 30.07 8.06 -1.49
CA ARG A 353 30.93 8.91 -0.65
C ARG A 353 31.94 8.12 0.21
N GLY A 354 31.71 6.83 0.42
CA GLY A 354 32.58 5.97 1.23
C GLY A 354 32.95 6.59 2.59
N PRO A 355 34.23 6.56 2.99
CA PRO A 355 34.72 7.20 4.22
C PRO A 355 34.44 8.70 4.33
N ALA A 356 34.23 9.40 3.20
CA ALA A 356 33.92 10.83 3.19
C ALA A 356 32.43 11.12 3.43
N ALA A 357 31.58 10.11 3.64
CA ALA A 357 30.18 10.35 3.98
C ALA A 357 30.06 10.97 5.39
N PRO A 358 29.16 11.96 5.60
CA PRO A 358 28.91 12.51 6.92
C PRO A 358 28.59 11.41 7.94
N GLY A 359 29.29 11.39 9.08
CA GLY A 359 29.10 10.40 10.14
C GLY A 359 29.72 9.02 9.88
N ALA A 360 30.38 8.77 8.73
CA ALA A 360 30.95 7.45 8.42
C ALA A 360 32.06 7.02 9.39
N THR A 361 32.98 7.93 9.74
CA THR A 361 34.03 7.67 10.73
C THR A 361 33.44 7.34 12.09
N ALA A 362 32.47 8.13 12.55
CA ALA A 362 31.80 7.91 13.83
C ALA A 362 31.06 6.55 13.87
N LEU A 363 30.34 6.21 12.79
CA LEU A 363 29.67 4.91 12.65
C LEU A 363 30.67 3.75 12.67
N ARG A 364 31.78 3.84 11.93
CA ARG A 364 32.83 2.82 11.92
C ARG A 364 33.40 2.61 13.32
N ASP A 365 33.77 3.70 13.99
CA ASP A 365 34.40 3.64 15.30
C ASP A 365 33.43 3.11 16.37
N GLU A 366 32.14 3.46 16.28
CA GLU A 366 31.07 2.90 17.11
C GLU A 366 30.95 1.38 16.93
N LEU A 367 30.84 0.90 15.69
CA LEU A 367 30.73 -0.54 15.40
C LEU A 367 31.99 -1.30 15.79
N ALA A 368 33.17 -0.69 15.65
CA ALA A 368 34.44 -1.25 16.11
C ALA A 368 34.50 -1.37 17.64
N ALA A 369 34.01 -0.37 18.38
CA ALA A 369 33.88 -0.45 19.82
C ALA A 369 32.91 -1.56 20.28
N LEU A 370 31.94 -1.92 19.43
CA LEU A 370 31.02 -3.05 19.63
C LEU A 370 31.61 -4.41 19.18
N GLY A 371 32.87 -4.43 18.75
CA GLY A 371 33.62 -5.64 18.39
C GLY A 371 33.54 -6.05 16.92
N ALA A 372 33.04 -5.20 16.02
CA ALA A 372 33.00 -5.49 14.59
C ALA A 372 34.19 -4.88 13.83
N GLU A 373 34.76 -5.61 12.89
CA GLU A 373 35.65 -5.10 11.86
C GLU A 373 34.82 -4.49 10.72
N VAL A 374 35.03 -3.20 10.44
CA VAL A 374 34.22 -2.44 9.49
C VAL A 374 35.07 -1.79 8.41
N ILE A 375 34.87 -2.22 7.17
CA ILE A 375 35.45 -1.61 5.98
C ILE A 375 34.43 -0.64 5.38
N VAL A 376 34.76 0.65 5.34
CA VAL A 376 33.94 1.66 4.65
C VAL A 376 34.57 1.93 3.28
N THR A 377 33.85 1.67 2.19
CA THR A 377 34.38 1.79 0.83
C THR A 377 33.58 2.76 -0.03
N ALA A 378 34.29 3.57 -0.81
CA ALA A 378 33.69 4.42 -1.83
C ALA A 378 33.38 3.56 -3.06
N CYS A 379 32.10 3.39 -3.36
CA CYS A 379 31.64 2.58 -4.48
C CYS A 379 30.32 3.13 -5.01
N ASP A 380 30.25 3.44 -6.31
CA ASP A 380 28.96 3.48 -6.99
C ASP A 380 28.55 2.04 -7.26
N VAL A 381 27.50 1.58 -6.59
CA VAL A 381 27.02 0.20 -6.71
C VAL A 381 26.30 -0.06 -8.04
N SER A 382 25.99 1.00 -8.78
CA SER A 382 25.48 0.92 -10.16
C SER A 382 26.62 0.71 -11.17
N ASP A 383 27.88 0.83 -10.76
CA ASP A 383 29.04 0.43 -11.57
C ASP A 383 29.41 -1.01 -11.24
N ARG A 384 29.20 -1.90 -12.22
CA ARG A 384 29.44 -3.34 -12.06
C ARG A 384 30.89 -3.67 -11.74
N ALA A 385 31.85 -2.98 -12.35
CA ALA A 385 33.27 -3.26 -12.16
C ALA A 385 33.73 -2.79 -10.78
N ALA A 386 33.29 -1.60 -10.35
CA ALA A 386 33.56 -1.10 -9.01
C ALA A 386 32.98 -2.03 -7.93
N LEU A 387 31.73 -2.48 -8.11
CA LEU A 387 31.10 -3.41 -7.18
C LEU A 387 31.80 -4.79 -7.15
N ALA A 388 32.22 -5.30 -8.31
CA ALA A 388 32.98 -6.54 -8.38
C ALA A 388 34.32 -6.43 -7.63
N ALA A 389 35.01 -5.29 -7.73
CA ALA A 389 36.24 -5.06 -6.98
C ALA A 389 36.00 -5.03 -5.46
N VAL A 390 34.89 -4.45 -4.99
CA VAL A 390 34.51 -4.48 -3.58
C VAL A 390 34.25 -5.91 -3.10
N ILE A 391 33.52 -6.72 -3.88
CA ILE A 391 33.24 -8.12 -3.53
C ILE A 391 34.53 -8.96 -3.53
N ALA A 392 35.40 -8.78 -4.53
CA ALA A 392 36.66 -9.50 -4.63
C ALA A 392 37.67 -9.16 -3.51
N ALA A 393 37.54 -7.98 -2.91
CA ALA A 393 38.38 -7.56 -1.78
C ALA A 393 37.97 -8.18 -0.43
N VAL A 394 36.83 -8.87 -0.36
CA VAL A 394 36.40 -9.56 0.87
C VAL A 394 37.37 -10.71 1.18
N PRO A 395 37.96 -10.77 2.39
CA PRO A 395 38.91 -11.83 2.75
C PRO A 395 38.30 -13.23 2.67
N ALA A 396 39.02 -14.18 2.08
CA ALA A 396 38.56 -15.58 2.00
C ALA A 396 38.40 -16.25 3.38
N ALA A 397 39.11 -15.76 4.41
CA ALA A 397 38.96 -16.22 5.79
C ALA A 397 37.60 -15.82 6.41
N HIS A 398 36.98 -14.74 5.91
CA HIS A 398 35.70 -14.20 6.36
C HIS A 398 34.77 -13.99 5.15
N PRO A 399 34.31 -15.08 4.51
CA PRO A 399 33.65 -15.02 3.21
C PRO A 399 32.37 -14.17 3.25
N LEU A 400 32.00 -13.60 2.10
CA LEU A 400 30.74 -12.88 1.94
C LEU A 400 29.56 -13.86 1.97
N THR A 401 28.74 -13.80 3.02
CA THR A 401 27.54 -14.65 3.17
C THR A 401 26.24 -13.83 3.23
N GLY A 402 26.35 -12.51 3.37
CA GLY A 402 25.19 -11.62 3.49
C GLY A 402 25.29 -10.38 2.60
N VAL A 403 24.19 -10.04 1.95
CA VAL A 403 24.02 -8.76 1.24
C VAL A 403 22.78 -8.05 1.79
N VAL A 404 22.93 -6.77 2.12
CA VAL A 404 21.83 -5.85 2.37
C VAL A 404 21.92 -4.68 1.39
N HIS A 405 20.92 -4.58 0.53
CA HIS A 405 20.80 -3.50 -0.43
C HIS A 405 19.89 -2.40 0.09
N ALA A 406 20.48 -1.35 0.66
CA ALA A 406 19.80 -0.15 1.15
C ALA A 406 20.16 1.13 0.36
N ALA A 407 20.85 0.98 -0.77
CA ALA A 407 21.12 2.10 -1.67
C ALA A 407 19.83 2.56 -2.35
N GLY A 408 19.69 3.88 -2.47
CA GLY A 408 18.53 4.51 -3.09
C GLY A 408 18.62 6.01 -3.02
N VAL A 409 17.96 6.67 -3.97
CA VAL A 409 17.74 8.10 -3.97
C VAL A 409 16.27 8.35 -4.31
N VAL A 410 15.78 9.55 -3.97
CA VAL A 410 14.44 10.02 -4.34
C VAL A 410 14.61 11.29 -5.16
N ASP A 411 13.71 11.47 -6.12
CA ASP A 411 13.59 12.70 -6.90
C ASP A 411 12.11 12.84 -7.27
N ASP A 412 11.36 13.53 -6.40
CA ASP A 412 9.91 13.61 -6.50
C ASP A 412 9.49 14.49 -7.70
N GLY A 413 8.42 14.09 -8.36
CA GLY A 413 7.86 14.77 -9.52
C GLY A 413 6.59 14.09 -10.00
N LEU A 414 5.64 14.91 -10.45
CA LEU A 414 4.45 14.41 -11.13
C LEU A 414 4.84 13.72 -12.43
N VAL A 415 4.07 12.71 -12.85
CA VAL A 415 4.29 11.95 -14.08
C VAL A 415 4.44 12.88 -15.30
N THR A 416 3.68 13.97 -15.34
CA THR A 416 3.72 14.96 -16.43
C THR A 416 5.02 15.77 -16.49
N SER A 417 5.73 15.94 -15.37
CA SER A 417 6.96 16.74 -15.26
C SER A 417 8.25 15.92 -15.15
N LEU A 418 8.15 14.59 -15.01
CA LEU A 418 9.31 13.70 -15.00
C LEU A 418 9.96 13.59 -16.39
N SER A 419 11.29 13.70 -16.42
CA SER A 419 12.10 13.40 -17.60
C SER A 419 12.71 12.00 -17.49
N ALA A 420 13.10 11.42 -18.63
CA ALA A 420 13.77 10.12 -18.67
C ALA A 420 15.05 10.12 -17.81
N ASP A 421 15.84 11.19 -17.85
CA ASP A 421 17.09 11.32 -17.07
C ASP A 421 16.83 11.32 -15.56
N ARG A 422 15.80 12.03 -15.09
CA ARG A 422 15.41 12.05 -13.67
C ARG A 422 14.96 10.66 -13.21
N VAL A 423 14.18 9.97 -14.04
CA VAL A 423 13.76 8.60 -13.76
C VAL A 423 14.95 7.65 -13.74
N ALA A 424 15.84 7.73 -14.71
CA ALA A 424 17.04 6.89 -14.77
C ALA A 424 17.94 7.12 -13.55
N ALA A 425 18.13 8.37 -13.11
CA ALA A 425 18.94 8.69 -11.93
C ALA A 425 18.39 8.06 -10.64
N VAL A 426 17.06 7.97 -10.49
CA VAL A 426 16.40 7.30 -9.35
C VAL A 426 16.45 5.78 -9.46
N LEU A 427 16.29 5.24 -10.67
CA LEU A 427 16.25 3.81 -10.90
C LEU A 427 17.63 3.15 -10.80
N ARG A 428 18.70 3.75 -11.33
CA ARG A 428 20.07 3.16 -11.35
C ARG A 428 20.51 2.54 -10.01
N PRO A 429 20.47 3.26 -8.86
CA PRO A 429 20.94 2.70 -7.60
C PRO A 429 20.06 1.60 -7.01
N LYS A 430 18.90 1.29 -7.61
CA LYS A 430 18.01 0.18 -7.22
C LYS A 430 17.94 -0.93 -8.27
N THR A 431 17.93 -0.58 -9.55
CA THR A 431 17.77 -1.53 -10.67
C THR A 431 19.10 -2.14 -11.06
N ASP A 432 20.03 -1.34 -11.61
CA ASP A 432 21.40 -1.79 -11.94
C ASP A 432 22.09 -2.40 -10.74
N ALA A 433 22.12 -1.67 -9.62
CA ALA A 433 22.87 -2.08 -8.46
C ALA A 433 22.40 -3.44 -7.92
N ALA A 434 21.08 -3.65 -7.82
CA ALA A 434 20.55 -4.91 -7.34
C ALA A 434 20.75 -6.05 -8.34
N TRP A 435 20.69 -5.76 -9.65
CA TRP A 435 21.00 -6.74 -10.69
C TRP A 435 22.48 -7.14 -10.68
N HIS A 436 23.40 -6.18 -10.57
CA HIS A 436 24.83 -6.44 -10.43
C HIS A 436 25.13 -7.26 -9.18
N LEU A 437 24.51 -6.91 -8.03
CA LEU A 437 24.59 -7.72 -6.82
C LEU A 437 24.07 -9.14 -7.07
N HIS A 438 22.97 -9.31 -7.81
CA HIS A 438 22.45 -10.63 -8.13
C HIS A 438 23.45 -11.47 -8.93
N GLU A 439 24.01 -10.92 -10.00
CA GLU A 439 24.97 -11.62 -10.86
C GLU A 439 26.28 -11.94 -10.13
N LEU A 440 26.88 -10.93 -9.49
CA LEU A 440 28.20 -11.05 -8.86
C LEU A 440 28.19 -11.95 -7.62
N THR A 441 27.02 -12.25 -7.06
CA THR A 441 26.86 -13.12 -5.90
C THR A 441 26.09 -14.40 -6.18
N ARG A 442 25.79 -14.69 -7.46
CA ARG A 442 24.99 -15.85 -7.87
C ARG A 442 25.61 -17.17 -7.39
N ASP A 443 26.92 -17.28 -7.52
CA ASP A 443 27.67 -18.51 -7.23
C ASP A 443 28.29 -18.52 -5.81
N LEU A 444 27.97 -17.53 -4.98
CA LEU A 444 28.39 -17.47 -3.58
C LEU A 444 27.37 -18.19 -2.69
N ASP A 445 27.85 -18.82 -1.62
CA ASP A 445 27.00 -19.46 -0.60
C ASP A 445 26.35 -18.41 0.34
N LEU A 446 25.60 -17.47 -0.24
CA LEU A 446 24.86 -16.48 0.51
C LEU A 446 23.82 -17.15 1.39
N LYS A 447 23.68 -16.66 2.62
CA LYS A 447 22.60 -17.00 3.55
C LYS A 447 21.50 -15.95 3.54
N ALA A 448 21.84 -14.72 3.17
CA ALA A 448 20.90 -13.60 3.11
C ALA A 448 21.18 -12.67 1.94
N PHE A 449 20.11 -12.30 1.22
CA PHE A 449 20.11 -11.26 0.19
C PHE A 449 18.88 -10.38 0.41
N VAL A 450 19.06 -9.28 1.14
CA VAL A 450 17.95 -8.45 1.63
C VAL A 450 17.86 -7.16 0.82
N LEU A 451 16.72 -6.92 0.19
CA LEU A 451 16.45 -5.73 -0.61
C LEU A 451 15.52 -4.77 0.14
N PHE A 452 15.94 -3.52 0.31
CA PHE A 452 15.12 -2.48 0.92
C PHE A 452 14.23 -1.82 -0.14
N SER A 453 13.01 -2.34 -0.23
CA SER A 453 11.91 -1.83 -1.04
C SER A 453 11.05 -0.83 -0.23
N SER A 454 9.97 -0.33 -0.82
CA SER A 454 9.11 0.69 -0.20
C SER A 454 7.63 0.55 -0.58
N THR A 455 6.74 0.89 0.36
CA THR A 455 5.29 0.87 0.17
C THR A 455 4.83 1.76 -0.99
N THR A 456 5.64 2.74 -1.38
CA THR A 456 5.45 3.60 -2.56
C THR A 456 5.32 2.81 -3.87
N GLY A 457 5.81 1.56 -3.95
CA GLY A 457 5.54 0.70 -5.11
C GLY A 457 4.06 0.33 -5.31
N TYR A 458 3.19 0.66 -4.35
CA TYR A 458 1.82 0.13 -4.29
C TYR A 458 0.76 1.13 -3.86
N PHE A 459 1.05 2.05 -2.94
CA PHE A 459 0.08 3.04 -2.47
C PHE A 459 0.75 4.32 -1.98
N ASP A 460 -0.04 5.40 -1.91
CA ASP A 460 0.39 6.77 -1.54
C ASP A 460 1.64 7.26 -2.29
N ASN A 461 1.66 7.03 -3.61
CA ASN A 461 2.85 7.19 -4.44
C ASN A 461 2.72 8.26 -5.54
N GLY A 462 1.65 9.06 -5.51
CA GLY A 462 1.52 10.21 -6.40
C GLY A 462 2.67 11.19 -6.17
N GLY A 463 3.34 11.58 -7.25
CA GLY A 463 4.58 12.37 -7.23
C GLY A 463 5.87 11.55 -7.03
N GLN A 464 5.79 10.21 -6.92
CA GLN A 464 6.95 9.35 -6.65
C GLN A 464 7.10 8.22 -7.68
N ALA A 465 6.70 8.44 -8.93
CA ALA A 465 6.62 7.39 -9.93
C ALA A 465 7.95 6.66 -10.21
N SER A 466 9.06 7.41 -10.27
CA SER A 466 10.41 6.85 -10.47
C SER A 466 10.87 6.00 -9.28
N TYR A 467 10.60 6.46 -8.06
CA TYR A 467 10.93 5.72 -6.84
C TYR A 467 10.06 4.48 -6.68
N ALA A 468 8.76 4.58 -6.97
CA ALA A 468 7.83 3.45 -6.98
C ALA A 468 8.30 2.35 -7.94
N ALA A 469 8.64 2.72 -9.19
CA ALA A 469 9.16 1.81 -10.20
C ALA A 469 10.42 1.06 -9.73
N GLY A 470 11.37 1.77 -9.12
CA GLY A 470 12.60 1.14 -8.61
C GLY A 470 12.37 0.18 -7.46
N ASN A 471 11.39 0.43 -6.60
CA ASN A 471 11.05 -0.48 -5.50
C ASN A 471 10.31 -1.74 -6.00
N VAL A 472 9.45 -1.61 -7.03
CA VAL A 472 8.79 -2.78 -7.63
C VAL A 472 9.81 -3.70 -8.34
N PHE A 473 10.87 -3.14 -8.94
CA PHE A 473 11.99 -3.94 -9.44
C PHE A 473 12.61 -4.83 -8.35
N LEU A 474 12.88 -4.24 -7.18
CA LEU A 474 13.48 -4.98 -6.04
C LEU A 474 12.57 -6.10 -5.57
N ASP A 475 11.25 -5.87 -5.53
CA ASP A 475 10.28 -6.89 -5.16
C ASP A 475 10.26 -8.05 -6.17
N ALA A 476 10.28 -7.74 -7.47
CA ALA A 476 10.36 -8.74 -8.53
C ALA A 476 11.68 -9.52 -8.52
N LEU A 477 12.82 -8.85 -8.31
CA LEU A 477 14.13 -9.49 -8.23
C LEU A 477 14.22 -10.49 -7.07
N ALA A 478 13.58 -10.20 -5.92
CA ALA A 478 13.54 -11.14 -4.81
C ALA A 478 12.76 -12.42 -5.17
N LEU A 479 11.68 -12.29 -5.94
CA LEU A 479 10.92 -13.44 -6.45
C LEU A 479 11.73 -14.22 -7.49
N HIS A 480 12.35 -13.52 -8.43
CA HIS A 480 13.22 -14.10 -9.46
C HIS A 480 14.36 -14.92 -8.89
N ARG A 481 15.10 -14.38 -7.90
CA ARG A 481 16.15 -15.13 -7.20
C ARG A 481 15.62 -16.40 -6.53
N ARG A 482 14.45 -16.33 -5.90
CA ARG A 482 13.85 -17.50 -5.23
C ARG A 482 13.36 -18.57 -6.20
N ALA A 483 12.85 -18.18 -7.37
CA ALA A 483 12.51 -19.12 -8.44
C ALA A 483 13.73 -19.94 -8.91
N GLN A 484 14.93 -19.35 -8.79
CA GLN A 484 16.22 -20.02 -9.06
C GLN A 484 16.81 -20.76 -7.85
N GLY A 485 16.08 -20.85 -6.73
CA GLY A 485 16.56 -21.48 -5.50
C GLY A 485 17.58 -20.65 -4.70
N LEU A 486 17.82 -19.39 -5.07
CA LEU A 486 18.73 -18.48 -4.37
C LEU A 486 18.00 -17.75 -3.22
N PRO A 487 18.71 -17.41 -2.12
CA PRO A 487 18.12 -16.61 -1.06
C PRO A 487 17.81 -15.21 -1.57
N ALA A 488 16.63 -14.70 -1.22
CA ALA A 488 16.28 -13.30 -1.35
C ALA A 488 15.04 -12.94 -0.50
N THR A 489 15.06 -11.72 0.05
CA THR A 489 13.93 -11.12 0.76
C THR A 489 13.81 -9.67 0.35
N ALA A 490 12.66 -9.25 -0.19
CA ALA A 490 12.34 -7.85 -0.36
C ALA A 490 11.46 -7.36 0.80
N LEU A 491 11.93 -6.34 1.50
CA LEU A 491 11.20 -5.70 2.59
C LEU A 491 10.62 -4.39 2.09
N THR A 492 9.31 -4.35 1.93
CA THR A 492 8.58 -3.19 1.45
C THR A 492 8.24 -2.27 2.62
N TRP A 493 9.18 -1.37 2.96
CA TRP A 493 9.07 -0.52 4.13
C TRP A 493 8.14 0.68 3.92
N HIS A 494 7.36 1.02 4.94
CA HIS A 494 6.78 2.35 5.08
C HIS A 494 7.85 3.38 5.47
N LEU A 495 7.51 4.67 5.51
CA LEU A 495 8.42 5.74 5.94
C LEU A 495 8.94 5.48 7.36
N TRP A 496 10.25 5.64 7.59
CA TRP A 496 10.86 5.57 8.93
C TRP A 496 11.06 6.99 9.47
N ALA A 497 10.75 7.23 10.74
CA ALA A 497 11.01 8.52 11.38
C ALA A 497 12.51 8.70 11.66
N GLY A 498 13.00 9.94 11.57
CA GLY A 498 14.39 10.30 11.87
C GLY A 498 15.24 10.55 10.61
N ASP A 499 16.52 10.19 10.68
CA ASP A 499 17.53 10.49 9.66
C ASP A 499 17.32 9.73 8.33
N GLY A 500 17.97 10.21 7.27
CA GLY A 500 17.93 9.60 5.93
C GLY A 500 16.88 10.23 5.02
N MET A 501 16.20 9.41 4.20
CA MET A 501 15.21 9.93 3.22
C MET A 501 14.05 10.67 3.90
N ALA A 502 13.68 10.29 5.12
CA ALA A 502 12.63 10.97 5.86
C ALA A 502 13.02 12.39 6.31
N ALA A 503 14.29 12.62 6.65
CA ALA A 503 14.80 13.95 6.98
C ALA A 503 14.87 14.88 5.74
N ALA A 504 14.88 14.30 4.53
CA ALA A 504 14.80 15.06 3.28
C ALA A 504 13.35 15.39 2.86
N LEU A 505 12.35 14.78 3.50
CA LEU A 505 10.95 15.13 3.29
C LEU A 505 10.60 16.36 4.12
N GLY A 506 9.91 17.33 3.52
CA GLY A 506 9.38 18.47 4.27
C GLY A 506 8.29 18.05 5.25
N ASP A 507 8.12 18.80 6.34
CA ASP A 507 7.13 18.54 7.41
C ASP A 507 5.70 18.29 6.89
N ALA A 508 5.34 18.93 5.77
CA ALA A 508 4.05 18.77 5.12
C ALA A 508 3.78 17.33 4.63
N VAL A 509 4.81 16.61 4.16
CA VAL A 509 4.68 15.22 3.70
C VAL A 509 4.47 14.28 4.88
N VAL A 510 5.23 14.49 5.96
CA VAL A 510 5.11 13.72 7.20
C VAL A 510 3.73 13.91 7.83
N GLU A 511 3.25 15.16 7.91
CA GLU A 511 1.93 15.47 8.45
C GLU A 511 0.79 14.95 7.55
N ARG A 512 0.96 14.98 6.21
CA ARG A 512 0.01 14.32 5.30
C ARG A 512 -0.11 12.84 5.59
N GLN A 513 1.01 12.12 5.73
CA GLN A 513 0.99 10.68 6.06
C GLN A 513 0.32 10.41 7.41
N ARG A 514 0.57 11.26 8.41
CA ARG A 514 -0.11 11.20 9.72
C ARG A 514 -1.63 11.34 9.58
N ARG A 515 -2.10 12.28 8.76
CA ARG A 515 -3.53 12.51 8.47
C ARG A 515 -4.18 11.36 7.69
N LEU A 516 -3.41 10.67 6.85
CA LEU A 516 -3.84 9.47 6.11
C LEU A 516 -3.84 8.20 6.98
N GLY A 517 -3.48 8.30 8.27
CA GLY A 517 -3.46 7.16 9.19
C GLY A 517 -2.26 6.22 9.01
N ILE A 518 -1.23 6.64 8.25
CA ILE A 518 0.01 5.91 7.97
C ILE A 518 1.22 6.66 8.53
N PRO A 519 1.35 6.86 9.86
CA PRO A 519 2.46 7.62 10.41
C PRO A 519 3.80 6.97 10.13
N ALA A 520 4.89 7.74 10.18
CA ALA A 520 6.23 7.20 10.06
C ALA A 520 6.54 6.19 11.18
N MET A 521 7.27 5.11 10.85
CA MET A 521 7.69 4.08 11.79
C MET A 521 8.85 4.58 12.65
N ALA A 522 8.73 4.47 13.97
CA ALA A 522 9.89 4.61 14.84
C ALA A 522 10.89 3.46 14.58
N PRO A 523 12.21 3.70 14.54
CA PRO A 523 13.21 2.66 14.29
C PRO A 523 13.08 1.42 15.19
N ALA A 524 12.79 1.63 16.49
CA ALA A 524 12.58 0.56 17.46
C ALA A 524 11.38 -0.35 17.14
N ARG A 525 10.38 0.14 16.39
CA ARG A 525 9.17 -0.63 16.01
C ARG A 525 9.30 -1.36 14.68
N ALA A 526 10.24 -0.94 13.83
CA ALA A 526 10.44 -1.59 12.53
C ALA A 526 11.23 -2.90 12.65
N TRP A 527 11.99 -3.06 13.74
CA TRP A 527 12.95 -4.13 13.91
C TRP A 527 12.38 -5.55 14.14
N PRO A 528 11.32 -5.79 14.95
CA PRO A 528 10.75 -7.13 15.15
C PRO A 528 10.29 -7.83 13.86
N CYS A 529 10.16 -7.05 12.78
CA CYS A 529 9.65 -7.41 11.48
C CYS A 529 10.73 -7.98 10.53
N SER A 530 12.02 -7.64 10.72
CA SER A 530 13.15 -8.01 9.84
C SER A 530 13.83 -9.34 10.18
N THR A 531 13.62 -9.90 11.39
CA THR A 531 14.41 -11.03 11.93
C THR A 531 13.74 -12.39 11.89
N ARG A 532 12.48 -12.48 11.43
CA ARG A 532 11.70 -13.73 11.42
C ARG A 532 11.68 -14.38 10.02
N PRO A 533 11.82 -15.70 9.89
CA PRO A 533 11.73 -16.38 8.59
C PRO A 533 10.27 -16.48 8.13
N SER A 534 9.90 -15.87 6.99
CA SER A 534 8.60 -16.06 6.30
C SER A 534 8.70 -15.49 4.85
N PRO A 535 7.65 -15.55 3.99
CA PRO A 535 7.69 -15.63 2.50
C PRO A 535 8.13 -14.31 1.79
N PRO A 536 8.21 -14.25 0.44
CA PRO A 536 9.19 -13.45 -0.33
C PRO A 536 9.10 -11.93 -0.22
N THR A 537 7.92 -11.40 0.10
CA THR A 537 7.66 -9.96 0.22
C THR A 537 6.96 -9.68 1.54
N ARG A 538 7.56 -8.83 2.39
CA ARG A 538 6.99 -8.38 3.67
C ARG A 538 6.70 -6.89 3.66
N ARG A 539 5.69 -6.47 4.43
CA ARG A 539 5.39 -5.05 4.75
C ARG A 539 5.28 -4.87 6.24
N CYS A 540 5.83 -3.79 6.77
CA CYS A 540 5.77 -3.44 8.18
C CYS A 540 5.03 -2.11 8.35
N TRP A 541 4.15 -2.04 9.36
CA TRP A 541 3.19 -0.95 9.52
C TRP A 541 3.15 -0.49 10.99
N PRO A 542 3.24 0.82 11.30
CA PRO A 542 3.03 1.33 12.64
C PRO A 542 1.58 1.77 12.84
N ARG A 543 1.03 1.54 14.04
CA ARG A 543 -0.20 2.21 14.51
C ARG A 543 0.16 3.41 15.40
N SER A 544 -0.64 4.48 15.34
CA SER A 544 -0.61 5.56 16.32
C SER A 544 -1.07 5.05 17.70
N ALA A 545 -0.26 5.29 18.72
CA ALA A 545 -0.68 5.12 20.10
C ALA A 545 -1.51 6.33 20.51
N SER A 546 -2.79 6.14 20.83
CA SER A 546 -3.51 7.06 21.71
C SER A 546 -4.12 6.29 22.87
N THR A 547 -3.81 6.82 24.05
CA THR A 547 -4.28 6.50 25.41
C THR A 547 -3.77 5.21 26.07
N ALA A 548 -2.82 5.44 26.97
CA ALA A 548 -2.48 4.59 28.08
C ALA A 548 -3.69 4.39 29.01
N THR A 549 -3.89 3.17 29.49
CA THR A 549 -4.51 2.94 30.80
C THR A 549 -3.88 1.71 31.41
N ARG A 550 -3.34 1.87 32.62
CA ARG A 550 -2.76 0.79 33.43
C ARG A 550 -3.86 -0.19 33.82
N CYS A 551 -3.62 -1.49 33.69
CA CYS A 551 -4.32 -2.50 34.47
C CYS A 551 -3.30 -3.39 35.18
N GLY A 552 -3.47 -3.54 36.49
CA GLY A 552 -2.68 -4.39 37.39
C GLY A 552 -3.00 -5.90 37.23
N PRO A 553 -2.51 -6.74 38.17
CA PRO A 553 -2.03 -8.09 37.88
C PRO A 553 -3.11 -9.18 37.78
N PRO A 554 -2.75 -10.40 37.31
CA PRO A 554 -3.70 -11.46 36.94
C PRO A 554 -3.89 -12.51 38.03
N ASP A 555 -5.13 -12.98 38.21
CA ASP A 555 -5.43 -14.22 38.96
C ASP A 555 -6.42 -15.13 38.17
N ARG A 556 -5.81 -16.16 37.55
CA ARG A 556 -6.16 -17.60 37.29
C ARG A 556 -7.63 -18.12 37.41
N PRO A 557 -7.94 -19.37 36.94
CA PRO A 557 -7.55 -20.10 35.72
C PRO A 557 -8.72 -20.92 35.05
N LEU A 558 -8.45 -21.48 33.86
CA LEU A 558 -8.93 -22.78 33.30
C LEU A 558 -10.44 -23.07 33.06
N CYS A 559 -10.78 -23.42 31.79
CA CYS A 559 -11.31 -24.74 31.36
C CYS A 559 -12.16 -24.65 30.07
N TRP A 560 -11.74 -25.36 29.02
CA TRP A 560 -12.64 -25.95 28.00
C TRP A 560 -13.22 -27.26 28.60
N PRO A 561 -14.44 -27.72 28.25
CA PRO A 561 -14.57 -28.55 27.04
C PRO A 561 -15.88 -28.44 26.24
N THR A 562 -15.72 -28.82 24.97
CA THR A 562 -16.65 -29.47 24.02
C THR A 562 -17.97 -30.05 24.56
N SER A 563 -19.08 -29.82 23.85
CA SER A 563 -19.99 -30.87 23.31
C SER A 563 -21.11 -30.24 22.44
N TRP A 564 -21.21 -30.63 21.17
CA TRP A 564 -22.25 -31.48 20.56
C TRP A 564 -23.55 -30.79 20.09
N ALA A 565 -23.75 -30.92 18.77
CA ALA A 565 -24.95 -31.43 18.10
C ALA A 565 -26.27 -30.62 18.13
N SER A 566 -26.64 -30.19 16.92
CA SER A 566 -27.96 -30.33 16.29
C SER A 566 -29.23 -29.88 17.03
N ARG A 567 -29.98 -28.95 16.43
CA ARG A 567 -31.33 -29.21 15.89
C ARG A 567 -31.95 -27.91 15.34
N THR A 568 -32.23 -27.91 14.05
CA THR A 568 -33.28 -27.10 13.42
C THR A 568 -34.66 -27.42 14.01
N PRO A 569 -35.58 -26.45 14.04
CA PRO A 569 -36.98 -26.71 13.79
C PRO A 569 -37.49 -25.93 12.57
N ARG A 570 -38.00 -26.66 11.57
CA ARG A 570 -38.97 -26.15 10.58
C ARG A 570 -40.38 -26.33 11.13
N ALA A 571 -41.20 -25.29 11.07
CA ALA A 571 -42.67 -25.38 11.04
C ALA A 571 -43.18 -24.33 10.02
N ARG A 572 -43.51 -24.77 8.81
CA ARG A 572 -44.88 -24.95 8.27
C ARG A 572 -45.78 -23.72 8.40
N ARG A 573 -46.05 -23.09 7.25
CA ARG A 573 -47.31 -22.39 7.01
C ARG A 573 -47.84 -22.71 5.62
N THR A 574 -49.14 -22.95 5.61
CA THR A 574 -50.04 -23.52 4.61
C THR A 574 -50.37 -22.58 3.46
N ALA A 575 -50.51 -23.11 2.24
CA ALA A 575 -51.34 -22.51 1.20
C ALA A 575 -52.00 -23.63 0.36
N ARG A 576 -53.31 -23.77 0.48
CA ARG A 576 -54.19 -24.50 -0.44
C ARG A 576 -55.49 -23.71 -0.57
N ARG A 577 -55.76 -23.21 -1.79
CA ARG A 577 -57.08 -23.04 -2.42
C ARG A 577 -56.82 -22.64 -3.88
N THR A 578 -56.89 -23.59 -4.81
CA THR A 578 -58.06 -24.07 -5.59
C THR A 578 -58.37 -23.20 -6.80
N ALA A 579 -58.32 -23.83 -7.98
CA ALA A 579 -59.01 -23.41 -9.19
C ALA A 579 -60.02 -24.49 -9.58
N ARG A 580 -61.21 -24.03 -10.04
CA ARG A 580 -62.33 -24.76 -10.68
C ARG A 580 -63.17 -25.61 -9.70
N ARG A 581 -64.50 -25.51 -9.63
CA ARG A 581 -65.57 -24.90 -10.46
C ARG A 581 -66.52 -24.10 -9.59
#